data_AF-A0A641REN3-F1
#
_entry.id   AF-A0A641REN3-F1
#
_cell.length_a   1.000
_cell.length_b   1.000
_cell.length_c   1.000
_cell.angle_alpha   90.00
_cell.angle_beta   90.00
_cell.angle_gamma   90.00
#
_symmetry.space_group_name_H-M   'P 1'
#
loop_
_entity.id
_entity.type
_entity.pdbx_description
1 polymer ?
#
loop_
_entity_poly.entity_id
_entity_poly.type
_entity_poly.pdbx_seq_one_letter_code
_entity_poly.pdbx_strand_id
1 'polypeptide(L)'
;MESTTVKLYSLNYGNVRTYLAASLFIVGNILFPQFFHLIPQGGITWLPIYFFTLIGAYKYGWKVGLLTAVLSPIINSSLFGMPMPVVLPAILLKSVLLAIAAG
;
A
#
# COMPACT_ATOMS: atom_id res chain seq x y z
N MET A 1 18.13 17.25 22.52
CA MET A 1 17.33 16.43 21.59
C MET A 1 16.55 17.40 20.71
N GLU A 2 16.85 17.44 19.42
CA GLU A 2 16.12 18.27 18.45
C GLU A 2 14.78 17.59 18.16
N SER A 3 13.65 18.25 18.44
CA SER A 3 12.31 17.70 18.22
C SER A 3 11.92 17.83 16.75
N THR A 4 12.25 16.83 15.93
CA THR A 4 11.76 16.74 14.56
C THR A 4 10.24 16.51 14.56
N THR A 5 9.47 17.58 14.30
CA THR A 5 8.01 17.47 14.16
C THR A 5 7.67 16.74 12.87
N VAL A 6 7.03 15.58 12.98
CA VAL A 6 6.51 14.84 11.81
C VAL A 6 5.40 15.67 11.16
N LYS A 7 5.59 16.08 9.91
CA LYS A 7 4.54 16.74 9.11
C LYS A 7 3.59 15.70 8.52
N LEU A 8 2.35 15.72 8.98
CA LEU A 8 1.26 14.94 8.42
C LEU A 8 0.52 15.76 7.36
N TYR A 9 0.15 15.12 6.26
CA TYR A 9 -0.61 15.72 5.17
C TYR A 9 -1.98 15.06 5.08
N SER A 10 -3.01 15.83 4.74
CA SER A 10 -4.32 15.30 4.36
C SER A 10 -4.59 15.71 2.91
N LEU A 11 -4.17 14.86 1.98
CA LEU A 11 -4.28 15.17 0.55
C LEU A 11 -5.67 14.81 0.02
N ASN A 12 -6.22 15.67 -0.85
CA ASN A 12 -7.54 15.50 -1.45
C ASN A 12 -7.43 15.07 -2.92
N TYR A 13 -8.47 14.46 -3.50
CA TYR A 13 -8.48 14.00 -4.89
C TYR A 13 -8.30 15.13 -5.91
N GLY A 14 -8.61 16.38 -5.56
CA GLY A 14 -8.29 17.53 -6.44
C GLY A 14 -6.80 17.89 -6.51
N ASN A 15 -5.93 17.23 -5.72
CA ASN A 15 -4.51 17.56 -5.65
C ASN A 15 -3.66 16.52 -6.39
N VAL A 16 -2.84 16.96 -7.35
CA VAL A 16 -1.90 16.11 -8.10
C VAL A 16 -0.95 15.31 -7.20
N ARG A 17 -0.58 15.88 -6.03
CA ARG A 17 0.31 15.22 -5.07
C ARG A 17 -0.30 13.94 -4.49
N THR A 18 -1.63 13.85 -4.42
CA THR A 18 -2.34 12.63 -4.00
C THR A 18 -1.99 11.46 -4.90
N TYR A 19 -2.06 11.70 -6.21
CA TYR A 19 -1.79 10.68 -7.22
C TYR A 19 -0.30 10.37 -7.31
N LEU A 20 0.58 11.37 -7.23
CA LEU A 20 2.03 11.13 -7.21
C LEU A 20 2.44 10.27 -6.01
N ALA A 21 1.94 10.60 -4.81
CA ALA A 21 2.21 9.82 -3.61
C ALA A 21 1.64 8.40 -3.74
N ALA A 22 0.38 8.27 -4.17
CA ALA A 22 -0.26 6.97 -4.36
C ALA A 22 0.48 6.13 -5.41
N SER A 23 0.90 6.68 -6.54
CA SER A 23 1.65 5.96 -7.57
C SER A 23 2.98 5.41 -7.04
N LEU A 24 3.74 6.22 -6.29
CA LEU A 24 4.98 5.77 -5.67
C LEU A 24 4.73 4.61 -4.68
N PHE A 25 3.69 4.72 -3.87
CA PHE A 25 3.32 3.67 -2.93
C PHE A 25 2.77 2.42 -3.61
N ILE A 26 2.02 2.53 -4.69
CA ILE A 26 1.54 1.40 -5.48
C ILE A 26 2.74 0.64 -6.05
N VAL A 27 3.69 1.34 -6.68
CA VAL A 27 4.92 0.72 -7.22
C VAL A 27 5.71 0.05 -6.09
N GLY A 28 5.88 0.72 -4.96
CA GLY A 28 6.53 0.14 -3.78
C GLY A 28 5.81 -1.11 -3.27
N ASN A 29 4.48 -1.07 -3.18
CA ASN A 29 3.66 -2.17 -2.66
C ASN A 29 3.59 -3.38 -3.61
N ILE A 30 3.97 -3.20 -4.88
CA ILE A 30 4.16 -4.26 -5.86
C ILE A 30 5.59 -4.79 -5.76
N LEU A 31 6.59 -3.94 -5.98
CA LEU A 31 7.99 -4.37 -6.11
C LEU A 31 8.55 -4.95 -4.81
N PHE A 32 8.21 -4.35 -3.68
CA PHE A 32 8.80 -4.74 -2.40
C PHE A 32 8.42 -6.17 -2.01
N PRO A 33 7.13 -6.59 -2.00
CA PRO A 33 6.77 -8.00 -1.90
C PRO A 33 7.44 -8.91 -2.92
N GLN A 34 7.55 -8.48 -4.18
CA GLN A 34 8.17 -9.32 -5.22
C GLN A 34 9.63 -9.63 -4.94
N PHE A 35 10.39 -8.71 -4.34
CA PHE A 35 11.75 -9.00 -3.91
C PHE A 35 11.82 -10.11 -2.84
N PHE A 36 10.83 -10.23 -1.95
CA PHE A 36 10.79 -11.32 -0.98
C PHE A 36 10.47 -12.67 -1.61
N HIS A 37 9.77 -12.70 -2.75
CA HIS A 37 9.57 -13.95 -3.49
C HIS A 37 10.86 -14.49 -4.13
N LEU A 38 11.89 -13.66 -4.30
CA LEU A 38 13.21 -14.12 -4.77
C LEU A 38 13.97 -14.94 -3.71
N ILE A 39 13.62 -14.77 -2.44
CA ILE A 39 14.21 -15.49 -1.32
C ILE A 39 13.37 -16.74 -1.04
N PRO A 40 13.97 -17.95 -0.92
CA PRO A 40 13.22 -19.13 -0.51
C PRO A 40 12.43 -18.88 0.77
N GLN A 41 11.12 -19.16 0.75
CA GLN A 41 10.18 -18.91 1.87
C GLN A 41 9.91 -17.44 2.22
N GLY A 42 10.48 -16.45 1.52
CA GLY A 42 10.35 -15.04 1.90
C GLY A 42 8.91 -14.52 1.91
N GLY A 43 8.04 -15.06 1.05
CA GLY A 43 6.62 -14.69 1.04
C GLY A 43 5.79 -15.29 2.17
N ILE A 44 6.20 -16.42 2.75
CA ILE A 44 5.47 -17.08 3.85
C ILE A 44 5.81 -16.42 5.19
N THR A 45 7.03 -15.92 5.36
CA THR A 45 7.49 -15.43 6.67
C THR A 45 7.09 -13.98 6.95
N TRP A 46 7.21 -13.04 5.99
CA TRP A 46 7.06 -11.59 6.28
C TRP A 46 6.66 -10.71 5.08
N LEU A 47 5.76 -11.15 4.19
CA LEU A 47 5.45 -10.35 2.99
C LEU A 47 4.84 -8.97 3.36
N PRO A 48 5.52 -7.84 3.11
CA PRO A 48 5.13 -6.53 3.63
C PRO A 48 4.05 -5.84 2.78
N ILE A 49 2.98 -6.57 2.43
CA ILE A 49 1.93 -6.16 1.48
C ILE A 49 1.05 -4.99 1.96
N TYR A 50 1.11 -4.67 3.25
CA TYR A 50 0.33 -3.60 3.86
C TYR A 50 1.18 -2.37 4.21
N PHE A 51 2.50 -2.47 4.07
CA PHE A 51 3.45 -1.48 4.57
C PHE A 51 3.24 -0.11 3.92
N PHE A 52 3.20 -0.07 2.59
CA PHE A 52 3.03 1.18 1.85
C PHE A 52 1.61 1.74 1.96
N THR A 53 0.61 0.87 2.09
CA THR A 53 -0.77 1.29 2.40
C THR A 53 -0.84 2.01 3.74
N LEU A 54 -0.22 1.45 4.78
CA LEU A 54 -0.20 2.03 6.12
C LEU A 54 0.53 3.37 6.15
N ILE A 55 1.72 3.44 5.54
CA ILE A 55 2.50 4.68 5.47
C ILE A 55 1.78 5.75 4.66
N GLY A 56 1.20 5.36 3.53
CA GLY A 56 0.45 6.27 2.66
C GLY A 56 -0.77 6.86 3.36
N ALA A 57 -1.55 6.03 4.06
CA ALA A 57 -2.67 6.45 4.87
C ALA A 57 -2.23 7.38 6.00
N TYR A 58 -1.27 6.95 6.83
CA TYR A 58 -0.85 7.68 8.01
C TYR A 58 -0.21 9.04 7.68
N LYS A 59 0.65 9.10 6.67
CA LYS A 59 1.41 10.31 6.35
C LYS A 59 0.68 11.26 5.40
N TYR A 60 -0.14 10.75 4.48
CA TYR A 60 -0.77 11.53 3.41
C TYR A 60 -2.30 11.50 3.41
N GLY A 61 -2.90 10.83 4.39
CA GLY A 61 -4.34 10.71 4.62
C GLY A 61 -4.94 9.46 3.98
N TRP A 62 -6.10 9.06 4.51
CA TRP A 62 -6.82 7.86 4.07
C TRP A 62 -7.05 7.75 2.56
N LYS A 63 -7.15 8.87 1.83
CA LYS A 63 -7.33 8.86 0.36
C LYS A 63 -6.13 8.28 -0.39
N VAL A 64 -4.91 8.63 0.01
CA VAL A 64 -3.68 8.06 -0.58
C VAL A 64 -3.56 6.59 -0.18
N GLY A 65 -3.85 6.29 1.09
CA GLY A 65 -3.92 4.92 1.58
C GLY A 65 -4.91 4.06 0.79
N LEU A 66 -6.11 4.57 0.52
CA LEU A 66 -7.18 3.86 -0.16
C LEU A 66 -6.83 3.57 -1.63
N LEU A 67 -6.27 4.56 -2.34
CA LEU A 67 -5.78 4.34 -3.71
C LEU A 67 -4.71 3.25 -3.75
N THR A 68 -3.79 3.27 -2.78
CA THR A 68 -2.76 2.23 -2.64
C THR A 68 -3.36 0.86 -2.32
N ALA A 69 -4.29 0.80 -1.38
CA ALA A 69 -4.95 -0.41 -0.89
C ALA A 69 -5.76 -1.14 -1.96
N VAL A 70 -6.36 -0.40 -2.90
CA VAL A 70 -7.21 -0.97 -3.95
C VAL A 70 -6.39 -1.29 -5.20
N LEU A 71 -5.59 -0.33 -5.68
CA LEU A 71 -4.91 -0.49 -6.96
C LEU A 71 -3.74 -1.46 -6.87
N SER A 72 -2.97 -1.46 -5.77
CA SER A 72 -1.78 -2.31 -5.70
C SER A 72 -2.09 -3.82 -5.73
N PRO A 73 -3.09 -4.37 -4.98
CA PRO A 73 -3.35 -5.80 -5.04
C PRO A 73 -3.98 -6.22 -6.38
N ILE A 74 -4.79 -5.35 -6.99
CA ILE A 74 -5.39 -5.61 -8.31
C ILE A 74 -4.29 -5.68 -9.37
N ILE A 75 -3.43 -4.65 -9.45
CA ILE A 75 -2.34 -4.60 -10.42
C ILE A 75 -1.37 -5.78 -10.19
N ASN A 76 -1.00 -6.07 -8.93
CA ASN A 76 -0.11 -7.18 -8.64
C ASN A 76 -0.72 -8.53 -9.06
N SER A 77 -2.01 -8.74 -8.79
CA SER A 77 -2.73 -9.95 -9.16
C SER A 77 -2.82 -10.10 -10.69
N SER A 78 -3.10 -9.01 -11.41
CA SER A 78 -3.19 -9.01 -12.87
C SER A 78 -1.84 -9.25 -13.56
N LEU A 79 -0.73 -8.71 -13.03
CA LEU A 79 0.59 -8.82 -13.65
C LEU A 79 1.33 -10.11 -13.27
N PHE A 80 1.16 -10.59 -12.03
CA PHE A 80 1.97 -11.68 -11.48
C PHE A 80 1.15 -12.89 -11.04
N GLY A 81 -0.17 -12.87 -11.20
CA GLY A 81 -1.07 -13.94 -10.73
C GLY A 81 -1.17 -14.04 -9.20
N MET A 82 -0.61 -13.08 -8.47
CA MET A 82 -0.55 -13.06 -7.01
C MET A 82 -1.04 -11.72 -6.45
N PRO A 83 -1.94 -11.68 -5.46
CA PRO A 83 -2.61 -12.83 -4.85
C PRO A 83 -3.59 -13.50 -5.83
N MET A 84 -3.85 -14.81 -5.67
CA MET A 84 -4.81 -15.52 -6.53
C MET A 84 -6.19 -14.86 -6.48
N PRO A 85 -6.98 -14.85 -7.59
CA PRO A 85 -8.27 -14.17 -7.64
C PRO A 85 -9.25 -14.57 -6.52
N VAL A 86 -9.19 -15.81 -6.04
CA VAL A 86 -10.04 -16.29 -4.94
C VAL A 86 -9.72 -15.65 -3.58
N VAL A 87 -8.47 -15.26 -3.34
CA VAL A 87 -8.04 -14.61 -2.08
C VAL A 87 -7.95 -13.08 -2.20
N LEU A 88 -7.97 -12.55 -3.42
CA LEU A 88 -7.90 -11.11 -3.69
C LEU A 88 -8.97 -10.29 -2.95
N PRO A 89 -10.27 -10.69 -2.89
CA PRO A 89 -11.28 -9.94 -2.15
C PRO A 89 -10.95 -9.77 -0.66
N ALA A 90 -10.43 -10.82 -0.01
CA ALA A 90 -10.06 -10.75 1.40
C ALA A 90 -8.87 -9.80 1.64
N ILE A 91 -7.89 -9.77 0.73
CA ILE A 91 -6.74 -8.87 0.81
C ILE A 91 -7.16 -7.42 0.56
N LEU A 92 -8.04 -7.19 -0.41
CA LEU A 92 -8.61 -5.86 -0.68
C LEU A 92 -9.35 -5.33 0.56
N LEU A 93 -10.23 -6.15 1.15
CA LEU A 93 -10.98 -5.76 2.35
C LEU A 93 -10.04 -5.38 3.51
N LYS A 94 -9.05 -6.22 3.81
CA LYS A 94 -8.06 -5.94 4.86
C LYS A 94 -7.28 -4.65 4.58
N SER A 95 -6.86 -4.45 3.33
CA SER A 95 -6.08 -3.27 2.93
C SER A 95 -6.90 -1.99 3.03
N VAL A 96 -8.18 -2.02 2.62
CA VAL A 96 -9.09 -0.87 2.70
C VAL A 96 -9.38 -0.51 4.15
N LEU A 97 -9.69 -1.51 4.99
CA LEU A 97 -9.91 -1.30 6.43
C LEU A 97 -8.68 -0.68 7.08
N LEU A 98 -7.49 -1.18 6.74
CA LEU A 98 -6.23 -0.63 7.24
C LEU A 98 -6.01 0.82 6.78
N ALA A 99 -6.26 1.13 5.52
CA ALA A 99 -6.11 2.48 4.98
C ALA A 99 -7.05 3.49 5.64
N ILE A 100 -8.28 3.09 5.93
CA ILE A 100 -9.27 3.92 6.62
C ILE A 100 -8.89 4.10 8.10
N ALA A 101 -8.45 3.03 8.77
CA ALA A 101 -8.09 3.09 10.17
C ALA A 101 -6.81 3.90 10.44
N ALA A 102 -5.88 3.94 9.48
CA ALA A 102 -4.57 4.56 9.66
C ALA A 102 -4.48 6.02 9.19
N GLY A 103 -5.41 6.52 8.38
CA GLY A 103 -5.34 7.82 7.73
C GLY A 103 -6.47 8.78 8.08
#